data_AF-A0A6G2JUD7-F1
#
_entry.id   AF-A0A6G2JUD7-F1
#
_cell.length_a   1.000
_cell.length_b   1.000
_cell.length_c   1.000
_cell.angle_alpha   90.00
_cell.angle_beta   90.00
_cell.angle_gamma   90.00
#
_symmetry.space_group_name_H-M   'P 1'
#
loop_
_entity.id
_entity.type
_entity.pdbx_description
1 polymer ?
#
loop_
_entity_poly.entity_id
_entity_poly.type
_entity_poly.pdbx_seq_one_letter_code
_entity_poly.pdbx_strand_id
1 'polypeptide(L)'
;MGAVRAPMRGPGAAPHVRLLGLRADEGRRVNRVLSRSLFAEGATTARCSVKTQPPGERPYFPLHDAGFIAEDVRSFWQRCDFDLDIPPDAGNCVFCFMKGTQQLVELGRRRDPRRRSDTPSDIGWWADFEDRHVRLAPKRGGSGISRFGFFGVNARPFSDLADGVAGKEDRYASGTPACDCTD
;
A
#
# COMPACT_ATOMS: atom_id res chain seq x y z
N MET A 1 32.43 -13.66 -5.26
CA MET A 1 32.23 -12.27 -5.73
C MET A 1 31.43 -11.53 -4.67
N GLY A 2 31.87 -10.35 -4.24
CA GLY A 2 31.15 -9.53 -3.25
C GLY A 2 29.87 -8.91 -3.82
N ALA A 3 28.92 -8.55 -2.95
CA ALA A 3 27.71 -7.84 -3.36
C ALA A 3 28.04 -6.44 -3.91
N VAL A 4 27.42 -6.09 -5.04
CA VAL A 4 27.52 -4.77 -5.68
C VAL A 4 26.78 -3.77 -4.80
N ARG A 5 27.50 -2.73 -4.35
CA ARG A 5 26.93 -1.68 -3.51
C ARG A 5 26.46 -0.51 -4.37
N ALA A 6 25.23 -0.09 -4.14
CA ALA A 6 24.66 1.08 -4.80
C ALA A 6 25.12 2.38 -4.09
N PRO A 7 25.50 3.42 -4.84
CA PRO A 7 25.85 4.70 -4.25
C PRO A 7 24.61 5.43 -3.73
N MET A 8 24.73 6.07 -2.57
CA MET A 8 23.74 7.04 -2.07
C MET A 8 24.29 8.46 -2.18
N ARG A 9 23.40 9.45 -2.34
CA ARG A 9 23.77 10.86 -2.48
C ARG A 9 23.47 11.62 -1.20
N GLY A 10 24.37 12.52 -0.81
CA GLY A 10 24.22 13.41 0.35
C GLY A 10 25.38 13.30 1.34
N PRO A 11 25.62 14.32 2.18
CA PRO A 11 26.62 14.26 3.24
C PRO A 11 26.36 13.08 4.18
N GLY A 12 27.38 12.25 4.44
CA GLY A 12 27.27 11.09 5.32
C GLY A 12 26.57 9.86 4.71
N ALA A 13 26.24 9.90 3.41
CA ALA A 13 25.59 8.78 2.76
C ALA A 13 26.55 7.58 2.58
N ALA A 14 26.13 6.39 3.03
CA ALA A 14 26.89 5.15 2.90
C ALA A 14 26.40 4.30 1.72
N PRO A 15 27.29 3.59 1.00
CA PRO A 15 26.87 2.62 -0.01
C PRO A 15 26.05 1.48 0.62
N HIS A 16 24.99 1.05 -0.07
CA HIS A 16 24.06 0.03 0.44
C HIS A 16 23.88 -1.14 -0.53
N VAL A 17 23.32 -2.23 -0.03
CA VAL A 17 22.87 -3.38 -0.84
C VAL A 17 21.37 -3.53 -0.64
N ARG A 18 20.63 -3.71 -1.73
CA ARG A 18 19.18 -3.90 -1.68
C ARG A 18 18.84 -5.38 -1.73
N LEU A 19 18.22 -5.86 -0.66
CA LEU A 19 17.66 -7.19 -0.56
C LEU A 19 16.14 -7.09 -0.68
N LEU A 20 15.54 -7.90 -1.56
CA LEU A 20 14.09 -8.00 -1.71
C LEU A 20 13.64 -9.42 -1.38
N GLY A 21 12.68 -9.55 -0.48
CA GLY A 21 12.10 -10.83 -0.07
C GLY A 21 11.12 -11.42 -1.07
N LEU A 22 11.44 -11.37 -2.37
CA LEU A 22 10.69 -12.09 -3.40
C LEU A 22 11.10 -13.56 -3.39
N ARG A 23 10.12 -14.45 -3.43
CA ARG A 23 10.28 -15.91 -3.34
C ARG A 23 10.43 -16.55 -4.70
N ALA A 24 10.78 -17.84 -4.73
CA ALA A 24 10.93 -18.63 -5.95
C ALA A 24 9.61 -18.75 -6.73
N ASP A 25 8.48 -18.90 -6.03
CA ASP A 25 7.12 -18.92 -6.60
C ASP A 25 6.66 -17.55 -7.17
N GLU A 26 7.48 -16.51 -7.00
CA GLU A 26 7.20 -15.14 -7.46
C GLU A 26 8.08 -14.72 -8.64
N GLY A 27 8.61 -15.66 -9.43
CA GLY A 27 9.56 -15.39 -10.53
C GLY A 27 9.11 -14.32 -11.53
N ARG A 28 7.80 -14.18 -11.79
CA ARG A 28 7.26 -13.07 -12.61
C ARG A 28 7.55 -11.69 -12.02
N ARG A 29 7.48 -11.55 -10.70
CA ARG A 29 7.80 -10.30 -9.98
C ARG A 29 9.31 -10.04 -10.01
N VAL A 30 10.12 -11.08 -9.83
CA VAL A 30 11.59 -10.99 -9.94
C VAL A 30 11.99 -10.49 -11.33
N ASN A 31 11.48 -11.11 -12.39
CA ASN A 31 11.72 -10.69 -13.77
C ASN A 31 11.27 -9.25 -14.04
N ARG A 32 10.15 -8.81 -13.45
CA ARG A 32 9.69 -7.42 -13.57
C ARG A 32 10.61 -6.43 -12.86
N VAL A 33 11.17 -6.79 -11.71
CA VAL A 33 12.15 -5.94 -11.02
C VAL A 33 13.43 -5.89 -11.84
N LEU A 34 13.94 -7.04 -12.29
CA LEU A 34 15.16 -7.11 -13.10
C LEU A 34 15.04 -6.35 -14.43
N SER A 35 13.91 -6.44 -15.13
CA SER A 35 13.70 -5.72 -16.40
C SER A 35 13.64 -4.20 -16.23
N ARG A 36 13.27 -3.71 -15.04
CA ARG A 36 13.36 -2.29 -14.66
C ARG A 36 14.77 -1.90 -14.21
N SER A 37 15.51 -2.85 -13.65
CA SER A 37 16.88 -2.69 -13.15
C SER A 37 17.93 -2.81 -14.25
N LEU A 38 17.55 -2.88 -15.53
CA LEU A 38 18.52 -3.08 -16.61
C LEU A 38 19.49 -1.89 -16.62
N PHE A 39 20.64 -2.15 -16.02
CA PHE A 39 21.92 -1.50 -16.15
C PHE A 39 22.25 -1.37 -17.63
N ALA A 40 21.74 -0.32 -18.26
CA ALA A 40 22.27 0.11 -19.52
C ALA A 40 23.24 1.24 -19.19
N GLU A 41 24.52 0.87 -19.08
CA GLU A 41 25.56 1.80 -19.50
C GLU A 41 25.18 2.26 -20.92
N GLY A 42 24.81 3.53 -21.06
CA GLY A 42 24.29 4.08 -22.32
C GLY A 42 22.76 4.05 -22.52
N ALA A 43 21.93 3.71 -21.51
CA ALA A 43 20.49 3.97 -21.63
C ALA A 43 20.21 5.47 -21.60
N THR A 44 19.94 6.03 -22.77
CA THR A 44 19.50 7.40 -22.97
C THR A 44 18.01 7.60 -22.68
N THR A 45 17.25 6.52 -22.43
CA THR A 45 15.82 6.58 -22.18
C THR A 45 15.47 6.09 -20.78
N ALA A 46 14.82 6.99 -20.04
CA ALA A 46 14.39 6.90 -18.65
C ALA A 46 13.30 5.83 -18.38
N ARG A 47 13.54 4.56 -18.76
CA ARG A 47 12.70 3.44 -18.32
C ARG A 47 13.05 2.91 -16.93
N CYS A 48 14.18 3.34 -16.36
CA CYS A 48 14.35 3.30 -14.92
C CYS A 48 13.38 4.32 -14.33
N SER A 49 12.31 3.85 -13.69
CA SER A 49 11.53 4.73 -12.83
C SER A 49 12.46 5.22 -11.72
N VAL A 50 12.93 6.46 -11.85
CA VAL A 50 13.77 7.15 -10.86
C VAL A 50 13.13 7.09 -9.45
N LYS A 51 11.80 6.96 -9.38
CA LYS A 51 11.05 6.80 -8.13
C LYS A 51 11.20 5.44 -7.45
N THR A 52 11.56 4.37 -8.16
CA THR A 52 11.60 3.01 -7.60
C THR A 52 12.96 2.34 -7.62
N GLN A 53 13.89 2.78 -8.49
CA GLN A 53 15.24 2.23 -8.61
C GLN A 53 16.24 3.32 -9.03
N PRO A 54 17.17 3.72 -8.15
CA PRO A 54 18.27 4.61 -8.51
C PRO A 54 19.18 3.94 -9.54
N PRO A 55 19.78 4.71 -10.47
CA PRO A 55 20.79 4.20 -11.38
C PRO A 55 21.95 3.54 -10.61
N GLY A 56 22.38 2.36 -11.06
CA GLY A 56 23.49 1.62 -10.43
C GLY A 56 23.09 0.71 -9.26
N GLU A 57 21.80 0.64 -8.90
CA GLU A 57 21.31 -0.28 -7.87
C GLU A 57 21.05 -1.68 -8.43
N ARG A 58 21.70 -2.70 -7.85
CA ARG A 58 21.42 -4.11 -8.14
C ARG A 58 20.62 -4.74 -6.99
N PRO A 59 19.32 -5.04 -7.17
CA PRO A 59 18.58 -5.77 -6.17
C PRO A 59 18.99 -7.25 -6.16
N TYR A 60 19.00 -7.84 -4.97
CA TYR A 60 19.23 -9.27 -4.72
C TYR A 60 17.94 -9.91 -4.19
N PHE A 61 17.75 -11.20 -4.48
CA PHE A 61 16.54 -11.93 -4.13
C PHE A 61 16.86 -13.24 -3.38
N PRO A 62 17.36 -13.17 -2.12
CA PRO A 62 17.88 -14.35 -1.43
C PRO A 62 16.88 -15.52 -1.32
N LEU A 63 15.59 -15.23 -1.13
CA LEU A 63 14.57 -16.26 -1.01
C LEU A 63 14.31 -16.96 -2.35
N HIS A 64 14.25 -16.19 -3.44
CA HIS A 64 14.14 -16.73 -4.79
C HIS A 64 15.38 -17.57 -5.17
N ASP A 65 16.58 -17.05 -4.92
CA ASP A 65 17.84 -17.69 -5.29
C ASP A 65 18.08 -18.99 -4.49
N ALA A 66 17.58 -19.05 -3.25
CA ALA A 66 17.61 -20.25 -2.41
C ALA A 66 16.45 -21.23 -2.67
N GLY A 67 15.53 -20.91 -3.58
CA GLY A 67 14.41 -21.79 -3.93
C GLY A 67 13.25 -21.80 -2.92
N PHE A 68 13.22 -20.89 -1.95
CA PHE A 68 12.14 -20.83 -0.96
C PHE A 68 10.83 -20.36 -1.57
N ILE A 69 9.73 -21.04 -1.23
CA ILE A 69 8.37 -20.72 -1.66
C ILE A 69 7.51 -20.21 -0.50
N ALA A 70 6.26 -19.82 -0.79
CA ALA A 70 5.32 -19.34 0.22
C ALA A 70 5.14 -20.29 1.42
N GLU A 71 5.17 -21.60 1.17
CA GLU A 71 5.05 -22.63 2.21
C GLU A 71 6.22 -22.62 3.21
N ASP A 72 7.45 -22.44 2.71
CA ASP A 72 8.64 -22.37 3.55
C ASP A 72 8.61 -21.15 4.46
N VAL A 73 8.19 -20.00 3.90
CA VAL A 73 8.05 -18.75 4.65
C VAL A 73 6.96 -18.89 5.71
N ARG A 74 5.83 -19.53 5.38
CA ARG A 74 4.77 -19.80 6.36
C ARG A 74 5.26 -20.72 7.47
N SER A 75 5.97 -21.78 7.11
CA SER A 75 6.55 -22.73 8.07
C SER A 75 7.57 -22.04 8.99
N PHE A 76 8.34 -21.07 8.48
CA PHE A 76 9.22 -20.24 9.30
C PHE A 76 8.43 -19.42 10.32
N TRP A 77 7.41 -18.68 9.87
CA TRP A 77 6.58 -17.85 10.77
C TRP A 77 5.84 -18.66 11.83
N GLN A 78 5.37 -19.87 11.49
CA GLN A 78 4.72 -20.78 12.44
C GLN A 78 5.63 -21.25 13.59
N ARG A 79 6.96 -21.17 13.42
CA ARG A 79 7.94 -21.51 14.45
C ARG A 79 8.39 -20.31 15.28
N CYS A 80 7.96 -19.10 14.92
CA CYS A 80 8.26 -17.91 15.69
C CYS A 80 7.26 -17.77 16.85
N ASP A 81 7.71 -17.24 17.99
CA ASP A 81 6.85 -16.97 19.15
C ASP A 81 5.93 -15.76 18.95
N PHE A 82 5.87 -15.21 17.73
CA PHE A 82 5.04 -14.07 17.36
C PHE A 82 4.54 -14.23 15.93
N ASP A 83 3.37 -13.61 15.65
CA ASP A 83 2.76 -13.52 14.32
C ASP A 83 2.51 -12.04 14.00
N LEU A 84 2.54 -11.69 12.71
CA LEU A 84 2.25 -10.34 12.23
C LEU A 84 0.76 -10.00 12.28
N ASP A 85 -0.10 -10.98 12.57
CA ASP A 85 -1.55 -10.83 12.64
C ASP A 85 -2.17 -10.36 11.31
N ILE A 86 -1.49 -10.67 10.19
CA ILE A 86 -1.90 -10.28 8.84
C ILE A 86 -2.63 -11.45 8.17
N PRO A 87 -3.83 -11.22 7.59
CA PRO A 87 -4.51 -12.26 6.82
C PRO A 87 -3.69 -12.73 5.62
N PRO A 88 -3.77 -14.02 5.25
CA PRO A 88 -3.29 -14.48 3.96
C PRO A 88 -3.83 -13.59 2.84
N ASP A 89 -2.99 -13.25 1.87
CA ASP A 89 -3.31 -12.40 0.72
C ASP A 89 -3.62 -10.91 1.03
N ALA A 90 -3.56 -10.50 2.30
CA ALA A 90 -3.63 -9.09 2.66
C ALA A 90 -2.30 -8.35 2.43
N GLY A 91 -1.18 -9.03 2.13
CA GLY A 91 0.09 -8.37 1.86
C GLY A 91 0.65 -7.65 3.09
N ASN A 92 0.91 -6.34 3.02
CA ASN A 92 1.62 -5.62 4.09
C ASN A 92 0.72 -5.13 5.25
N CYS A 93 -0.55 -4.84 4.98
CA CYS A 93 -1.50 -4.27 5.93
C CYS A 93 -2.90 -4.80 5.58
N VAL A 94 -3.84 -4.83 6.53
CA VAL A 94 -5.22 -5.28 6.23
C VAL A 94 -5.97 -4.28 5.33
N PHE A 95 -6.27 -3.08 5.82
CA PHE A 95 -7.07 -2.08 5.10
C PHE A 95 -6.28 -0.83 4.65
N CYS A 96 -4.99 -0.98 4.32
CA CYS A 96 -4.18 0.15 3.85
C CYS A 96 -4.81 0.86 2.64
N PHE A 97 -4.88 2.19 2.70
CA PHE A 97 -5.45 3.06 1.66
C PHE A 97 -4.78 2.93 0.27
N MET A 98 -3.58 2.37 0.20
CA MET A 98 -2.88 2.11 -1.07
C MET A 98 -3.40 0.84 -1.79
N LYS A 99 -4.26 0.05 -1.14
CA LYS A 99 -4.86 -1.14 -1.76
C LYS A 99 -5.92 -0.78 -2.77
N GLY A 100 -6.08 -1.65 -3.77
CA GLY A 100 -7.18 -1.54 -4.71
C GLY A 100 -8.53 -1.75 -4.01
N THR A 101 -9.55 -1.00 -4.44
CA THR A 101 -10.90 -1.05 -3.86
C THR A 101 -11.47 -2.47 -3.79
N GLN A 102 -11.31 -3.28 -4.83
CA GLN A 102 -11.80 -4.66 -4.85
C GLN A 102 -11.18 -5.52 -3.73
N GLN A 103 -9.88 -5.34 -3.47
CA GLN A 103 -9.20 -6.04 -2.39
C GLN A 103 -9.73 -5.57 -1.02
N LEU A 104 -9.99 -4.28 -0.83
CA LEU A 104 -10.55 -3.74 0.42
C LEU A 104 -11.96 -4.27 0.68
N VAL A 105 -12.83 -4.31 -0.33
CA VAL A 105 -14.20 -4.87 -0.20
C VAL A 105 -14.16 -6.36 0.14
N GLU A 106 -13.32 -7.12 -0.55
CA GLU A 106 -13.16 -8.56 -0.30
C GLU A 106 -12.65 -8.83 1.12
N LEU A 107 -11.63 -8.09 1.58
CA LEU A 107 -11.14 -8.18 2.96
C LEU A 107 -12.24 -7.75 3.96
N GLY A 108 -13.03 -6.72 3.64
CA GLY A 108 -14.14 -6.24 4.46
C GLY A 108 -15.17 -7.32 4.74
N ARG A 109 -15.55 -8.08 3.72
CA ARG A 109 -16.55 -9.16 3.77
C ARG A 109 -16.07 -10.42 4.51
N ARG A 110 -14.76 -10.65 4.57
CA ARG A 110 -14.19 -11.84 5.24
C ARG A 110 -14.31 -11.70 6.76
N ARG A 111 -14.81 -12.76 7.39
CA ARG A 111 -14.74 -12.91 8.85
C ARG A 111 -13.32 -13.32 9.24
N ASP A 112 -12.59 -12.41 9.89
CA ASP A 112 -11.28 -12.70 10.48
C ASP A 112 -11.32 -12.48 11.99
N PRO A 113 -11.14 -13.53 12.83
CA PRO A 113 -11.18 -13.40 14.28
C PRO A 113 -10.03 -12.55 14.85
N ARG A 114 -8.98 -12.29 14.06
CA ARG A 114 -7.84 -11.46 14.46
C ARG A 114 -8.11 -9.95 14.33
N ARG A 115 -9.18 -9.59 13.64
CA ARG A 115 -9.55 -8.18 13.42
C ARG A 115 -9.91 -7.52 14.75
N ARG A 116 -9.34 -6.34 15.00
CA ARG A 116 -9.62 -5.52 16.19
C ARG A 116 -10.25 -4.19 15.77
N SER A 117 -11.45 -3.92 16.27
CA SER A 117 -12.30 -2.79 15.86
C SER A 117 -11.71 -1.40 16.16
N ASP A 118 -10.73 -1.31 17.05
CA ASP A 118 -10.06 -0.08 17.47
C ASP A 118 -8.70 0.13 16.78
N THR A 119 -8.39 -0.67 15.76
CA THR A 119 -7.10 -0.64 15.06
C THR A 119 -7.27 -0.48 13.55
N PRO A 120 -6.21 -0.08 12.81
CA PRO A 120 -6.21 -0.10 11.35
C PRO A 120 -6.45 -1.47 10.70
N SER A 121 -6.56 -2.55 11.48
CA SER A 121 -6.97 -3.87 10.99
C SER A 121 -8.48 -3.95 10.70
N ASP A 122 -9.28 -3.01 11.21
CA ASP A 122 -10.72 -2.91 10.95
C ASP A 122 -11.06 -1.78 9.97
N ILE A 123 -12.09 -2.00 9.14
CA ILE A 123 -12.52 -1.04 8.13
C ILE A 123 -13.31 0.13 8.72
N GLY A 124 -14.04 -0.10 9.83
CA GLY A 124 -14.75 0.93 10.57
C GLY A 124 -13.80 1.96 11.17
N TRP A 125 -12.66 1.50 11.71
CA TRP A 125 -11.59 2.39 12.18
C TRP A 125 -11.13 3.38 11.10
N TRP A 126 -11.01 2.93 9.84
CA TRP A 126 -10.64 3.82 8.73
C TRP A 126 -11.75 4.77 8.33
N ALA A 127 -13.02 4.34 8.41
CA ALA A 127 -14.17 5.23 8.18
C ALA A 127 -14.18 6.36 9.23
N ASP A 128 -14.04 6.02 10.51
CA ASP A 128 -13.97 6.99 11.61
C ASP A 128 -12.74 7.90 11.51
N PHE A 129 -11.61 7.36 11.05
CA PHE A 129 -10.42 8.15 10.78
C PHE A 129 -10.68 9.15 9.65
N GLU A 130 -11.25 8.71 8.54
CA GLU A 130 -11.48 9.56 7.38
C GLU A 130 -12.51 10.65 7.67
N ASP A 131 -13.58 10.34 8.40
CA ASP A 131 -14.64 11.29 8.74
C ASP A 131 -14.18 12.36 9.72
N ARG A 132 -13.23 12.07 10.62
CA ARG A 132 -12.59 13.09 11.45
C ARG A 132 -11.69 14.05 10.68
N HIS A 133 -11.20 13.65 9.51
CA HIS A 133 -10.24 14.42 8.72
C HIS A 133 -10.80 14.88 7.38
N VAL A 134 -12.10 14.65 7.14
CA VAL A 134 -12.77 15.10 5.93
C VAL A 134 -12.87 16.62 5.96
N ARG A 135 -12.57 17.25 4.83
CA ARG A 135 -12.87 18.67 4.63
C ARG A 135 -14.03 18.80 3.68
N LEU A 136 -15.01 19.58 4.09
CA LEU A 136 -16.20 19.88 3.31
C LEU A 136 -16.07 21.33 2.85
N ALA A 137 -16.16 21.56 1.55
CA ALA A 137 -16.12 22.92 1.01
C ALA A 137 -17.19 23.12 -0.06
N PRO A 138 -17.79 24.31 -0.20
CA PRO A 138 -18.75 24.59 -1.26
C PRO A 138 -18.16 24.32 -2.65
N LYS A 139 -18.97 23.80 -3.57
CA LYS A 139 -18.58 23.66 -4.98
C LYS A 139 -18.40 25.04 -5.59
N ARG A 140 -17.28 25.27 -6.30
CA ARG A 140 -17.02 26.54 -7.00
C ARG A 140 -18.01 26.70 -8.15
N GLY A 141 -18.89 27.70 -8.08
CA GLY A 141 -19.81 28.06 -9.17
C GLY A 141 -21.09 27.23 -9.27
N GLY A 142 -21.51 26.52 -8.22
CA GLY A 142 -22.76 25.76 -8.22
C GLY A 142 -23.33 25.56 -6.82
N SER A 143 -24.50 24.92 -6.73
CA SER A 143 -25.09 24.47 -5.46
C SER A 143 -24.51 23.11 -5.06
N GLY A 144 -24.07 22.99 -3.81
CA GLY A 144 -23.63 21.73 -3.21
C GLY A 144 -22.26 21.79 -2.51
N ILE A 145 -21.94 20.72 -1.80
CA ILE A 145 -20.71 20.55 -1.02
C ILE A 145 -19.79 19.55 -1.75
N SER A 146 -18.50 19.83 -1.77
CA SER A 146 -17.44 18.92 -2.20
C SER A 146 -16.78 18.28 -0.98
N ARG A 147 -16.67 16.94 -1.01
CA ARG A 147 -15.88 16.17 -0.04
C ARG A 147 -14.42 16.10 -0.48
N PHE A 148 -13.53 16.54 0.40
CA PHE A 148 -12.10 16.36 0.31
C PHE A 148 -11.69 15.36 1.40
N GLY A 149 -11.70 14.07 1.04
CA GLY A 149 -11.25 13.01 1.95
C GLY A 149 -9.75 13.08 2.22
N PHE A 150 -9.31 12.52 3.34
CA PHE A 150 -7.90 12.48 3.74
C PHE A 150 -7.01 11.81 2.68
N PHE A 151 -7.51 10.76 2.03
CA PHE A 151 -6.78 10.01 0.98
C PHE A 151 -6.95 10.60 -0.43
N GLY A 152 -7.55 11.78 -0.53
CA GLY A 152 -7.71 12.55 -1.77
C GLY A 152 -9.16 12.65 -2.25
N VAL A 153 -9.39 13.61 -3.15
CA VAL A 153 -10.73 13.99 -3.66
C VAL A 153 -11.47 12.90 -4.43
N ASN A 154 -10.72 11.95 -5.01
CA ASN A 154 -11.27 10.90 -5.86
C ASN A 154 -11.29 9.52 -5.17
N ALA A 155 -10.70 9.40 -3.99
CA ALA A 155 -10.73 8.17 -3.22
C ALA A 155 -12.18 7.83 -2.86
N ARG A 156 -12.50 6.52 -2.80
CA ARG A 156 -13.78 6.11 -2.23
C ARG A 156 -13.70 6.25 -0.71
N PRO A 157 -14.73 6.81 -0.06
CA PRO A 157 -14.82 6.81 1.39
C PRO A 157 -14.74 5.40 1.95
N PHE A 158 -14.03 5.21 3.06
CA PHE A 158 -13.98 3.93 3.76
C PHE A 158 -15.33 3.52 4.33
N SER A 159 -16.21 4.48 4.64
CA SER A 159 -17.62 4.22 4.99
C SER A 159 -18.34 3.42 3.90
N ASP A 160 -18.17 3.79 2.64
CA ASP A 160 -18.84 3.12 1.52
C ASP A 160 -18.29 1.70 1.31
N LEU A 161 -17.00 1.52 1.58
CA LEU A 161 -16.34 0.22 1.55
C LEU A 161 -16.82 -0.68 2.69
N ALA A 162 -17.02 -0.13 3.89
CA ALA A 162 -17.54 -0.85 5.06
C ALA A 162 -18.96 -1.35 4.83
N ASP A 163 -19.79 -0.52 4.19
CA ASP A 163 -21.18 -0.87 3.86
C ASP A 163 -21.30 -1.81 2.64
N GLY A 164 -20.18 -2.15 1.99
CA GLY A 164 -20.15 -3.06 0.85
C GLY A 164 -20.83 -2.50 -0.41
N VAL A 165 -21.01 -1.18 -0.49
CA VAL A 165 -21.69 -0.50 -1.60
C VAL A 165 -20.80 -0.52 -2.84
N ALA A 166 -21.29 -1.11 -3.92
CA ALA A 166 -20.53 -1.23 -5.18
C ALA A 166 -20.44 0.11 -5.94
N GLY A 167 -21.43 0.99 -5.76
CA GLY A 167 -21.49 2.33 -6.34
C GLY A 167 -20.80 3.41 -5.51
N LYS A 168 -20.57 4.58 -6.10
CA LYS A 168 -20.15 5.80 -5.37
C LYS A 168 -21.44 6.48 -4.91
N GLU A 169 -21.83 6.33 -3.64
CA GLU A 169 -22.95 7.11 -3.11
C GLU A 169 -22.41 8.47 -2.66
N ASP A 170 -22.99 9.56 -3.19
CA ASP A 170 -22.64 10.92 -2.75
C ASP A 170 -23.41 11.23 -1.44
N ARG A 171 -22.98 10.59 -0.35
CA ARG A 171 -23.59 10.73 0.99
C ARG A 171 -23.54 12.14 1.56
N TYR A 172 -22.80 13.05 0.90
CA TYR A 172 -22.61 14.44 1.30
C TYR A 172 -23.40 15.42 0.42
N ALA A 173 -24.18 14.92 -0.55
CA ALA A 173 -25.01 15.74 -1.43
C ALA A 173 -26.15 16.48 -0.71
N SER A 174 -26.63 15.97 0.43
CA SER A 174 -27.78 16.49 1.17
C SER A 174 -27.45 17.49 2.28
N GLY A 175 -26.18 17.80 2.51
CA GLY A 175 -25.76 18.99 3.27
C GLY A 175 -26.04 18.99 4.76
N THR A 176 -24.98 18.86 5.56
CA THR A 176 -24.58 19.79 6.63
C THR A 176 -23.12 19.44 6.94
N PRO A 177 -22.16 20.38 6.93
CA PRO A 177 -20.80 20.05 7.28
C PRO A 177 -20.70 19.56 8.73
N ALA A 178 -19.96 18.46 8.95
CA ALA A 178 -19.83 17.81 10.26
C ALA A 178 -19.08 18.68 11.30
N CYS A 179 -18.41 19.74 10.86
CA CYS A 179 -17.92 20.78 11.73
C CYS A 179 -17.99 22.13 11.00
N ASP A 180 -18.51 23.13 11.70
CA ASP A 180 -18.26 24.52 11.40
C ASP A 180 -16.92 24.87 12.06
N CYS A 181 -15.86 25.08 11.28
CA CYS A 181 -14.56 25.49 11.82
C CYS A 181 -14.52 26.98 12.19
N THR A 182 -15.66 27.58 12.58
CA THR A 182 -15.74 28.98 13.03
C THR A 182 -16.06 29.18 14.52
N ASP A 183 -16.16 28.11 15.30
CA ASP A 183 -16.18 28.15 16.79
C ASP A 183 -14.86 27.69 17.42
#